data_AF-A0A8E0VNH7-F1
#
_entry.id   AF-A0A8E0VNH7-F1
#
_cell.length_a   1.000
_cell.length_b   1.000
_cell.length_c   1.000
_cell.angle_alpha   90.00
_cell.angle_beta   90.00
_cell.angle_gamma   90.00
#
_symmetry.space_group_name_H-M   'P 1'
#
loop_
_entity.id
_entity.type
_entity.pdbx_description
1 polymer ?
#
loop_
_entity_poly.entity_id
_entity_poly.type
_entity_poly.pdbx_seq_one_letter_code
_entity_poly.pdbx_strand_id
1 'polypeptide(L)'
;MVNPDLLKTEIPVERVRWFYGKGSAHVNTWKAFRGADSINIEREFRELKQASGVDREGKVVVRDGLFEADLRKNLCSPIFWPGEKRSQHSHKKDWCTTPIQRGLWFNKINWIPLDFTLASFIEQEHVHAVIPKLSQLANSKKTKRTIHKMNRDGHSISWTSNGDIYLVTKSAQPFAHVKLQGDLSSVPIERGFHVLADPNDCKPPVTQLCFVVHGIGQQLASIRHECAKIRKLCLKVARKRYPKLTSSGQRIEFIPVDWRSPLNLNFSTLENITIGQMRPLRMYINNCFVDVLYYTSPVYRVEIMRSLSWELMRLFNLFLKHNPHFLQKGGQVSVLAHSLGTVIMHDILRNTNSPIRLVDPESPNVSIVFTTVLTYPNCVQLSNFSNV
;
A
#
# COMPACT_ATOMS: atom_id res chain seq x y z
N MET A 1 19.73 30.46 0.37
CA MET A 1 20.66 29.84 1.33
C MET A 1 21.14 28.53 0.72
N VAL A 2 22.41 28.16 0.88
CA VAL A 2 22.95 26.89 0.35
C VAL A 2 22.33 25.75 1.13
N ASN A 3 21.85 24.71 0.45
CA ASN A 3 21.28 23.54 1.11
C ASN A 3 22.38 22.91 2.02
N PRO A 4 22.18 22.89 3.36
CA PRO A 4 23.21 22.46 4.31
C PRO A 4 23.55 20.97 4.17
N ASP A 5 22.68 20.21 3.51
CA ASP A 5 22.87 18.77 3.31
C ASP A 5 23.85 18.48 2.18
N LEU A 6 24.25 19.46 1.36
CA LEU A 6 25.29 19.31 0.32
C LEU A 6 26.69 19.00 0.88
N LEU A 7 26.92 19.24 2.17
CA LEU A 7 28.20 18.97 2.83
C LEU A 7 28.19 17.68 3.66
N LYS A 8 27.02 17.09 3.90
CA LYS A 8 26.89 15.88 4.71
C LYS A 8 27.18 14.66 3.86
N THR A 9 27.99 13.72 4.37
CA THR A 9 28.25 12.45 3.68
C THR A 9 26.97 11.63 3.49
N GLU A 10 26.07 11.67 4.47
CA GLU A 10 24.77 11.03 4.40
C GLU A 10 23.62 12.04 4.48
N ILE A 11 22.60 11.87 3.64
CA ILE A 11 21.38 12.69 3.64
C ILE A 11 20.60 12.39 4.94
N PRO A 12 20.06 13.39 5.66
CA PRO A 12 19.18 13.14 6.80
C PRO A 12 17.97 12.29 6.42
N VAL A 13 17.52 11.42 7.34
CA VAL A 13 16.42 10.48 7.11
C VAL A 13 15.15 11.21 6.67
N GLU A 14 14.91 12.40 7.22
CA GLU A 14 13.76 13.25 6.95
C GLU A 14 13.75 13.80 5.53
N ARG A 15 14.91 13.87 4.87
CA ARG A 15 15.02 14.39 3.49
C ARG A 15 14.98 13.31 2.44
N VAL A 16 15.05 12.05 2.85
CA VAL A 16 14.85 10.92 1.93
C VAL A 16 13.36 10.69 1.74
N ARG A 17 12.94 10.46 0.50
CA ARG A 17 11.59 10.03 0.16
C ARG A 17 11.63 8.68 -0.52
N TRP A 18 10.91 7.73 0.06
CA TRP A 18 10.65 6.44 -0.55
C TRP A 18 9.41 6.52 -1.43
N PHE A 19 9.43 5.75 -2.52
CA PHE A 19 8.36 5.70 -3.50
C PHE A 19 7.91 4.27 -3.72
N TYR A 20 6.63 4.09 -4.05
CA TYR A 20 6.07 2.82 -4.53
C TYR A 20 5.27 3.07 -5.80
N GLY A 21 5.32 2.15 -6.76
CA GLY A 21 4.75 2.44 -8.08
C GLY A 21 4.98 1.38 -9.13
N LYS A 22 4.68 1.70 -10.39
CA LYS A 22 4.95 0.83 -11.53
C LYS A 22 6.25 1.27 -12.20
N GLY A 23 7.20 0.35 -12.37
CA GLY A 23 8.58 0.61 -12.82
C GLY A 23 8.77 1.00 -14.29
N SER A 24 8.15 2.09 -14.74
CA SER A 24 8.61 2.82 -15.92
C SER A 24 8.94 4.24 -15.49
N ALA A 25 10.15 4.71 -15.84
CA ALA A 25 10.71 6.01 -15.51
C ALA A 25 9.94 7.21 -16.11
N HIS A 26 8.86 6.97 -16.86
CA HIS A 26 7.98 8.04 -17.31
C HIS A 26 7.06 8.51 -16.19
N VAL A 27 7.13 9.84 -16.01
CA VAL A 27 6.38 10.70 -15.10
C VAL A 27 4.96 10.19 -14.84
N ASN A 28 4.64 9.96 -13.56
CA ASN A 28 3.31 9.64 -12.98
C ASN A 28 3.02 8.18 -12.58
N THR A 29 4.03 7.29 -12.54
CA THR A 29 3.85 5.90 -12.09
C THR A 29 4.24 5.67 -10.61
N TRP A 30 5.01 6.56 -10.02
CA TRP A 30 5.54 6.48 -8.66
C TRP A 30 4.79 7.39 -7.70
N LYS A 31 4.44 6.86 -6.53
CA LYS A 31 3.79 7.59 -5.45
C LYS A 31 4.71 7.62 -4.23
N ALA A 32 4.88 8.79 -3.63
CA ALA A 32 5.65 8.91 -2.40
C ALA A 32 4.91 8.23 -1.23
N PHE A 33 5.67 7.56 -0.38
CA PHE A 33 5.19 7.18 0.94
C PHE A 33 5.02 8.44 1.82
N ARG A 34 4.17 8.33 2.84
CA ARG A 34 3.98 9.38 3.86
C ARG A 34 5.26 9.66 4.63
N GLY A 35 5.29 10.78 5.36
CA GLY A 35 6.41 11.21 6.21
C GLY A 35 6.96 10.06 7.06
N ALA A 36 6.11 9.55 7.96
CA ALA A 36 6.41 8.48 8.89
C ALA A 36 6.84 7.18 8.20
N ASP A 37 6.07 6.70 7.22
CA ASP A 37 6.36 5.46 6.48
C ASP A 37 7.76 5.52 5.84
N SER A 38 8.07 6.60 5.15
CA SER A 38 9.37 6.72 4.48
C SER A 38 10.53 6.96 5.44
N ILE A 39 10.31 7.50 6.64
CA ILE A 39 11.34 7.55 7.70
C ILE A 39 11.61 6.12 8.20
N ASN A 40 10.56 5.34 8.47
CA ASN A 40 10.68 3.98 8.98
C ASN A 40 11.37 3.06 7.97
N ILE A 41 10.99 3.16 6.69
CA ILE A 41 11.66 2.41 5.62
C ILE A 41 13.14 2.80 5.51
N GLU A 42 13.46 4.09 5.57
CA GLU A 42 14.84 4.56 5.47
C GLU A 42 15.70 4.12 6.65
N ARG A 43 15.14 4.12 7.86
CA ARG A 43 15.82 3.62 9.06
C ARG A 43 16.14 2.14 8.94
N GLU A 44 15.15 1.32 8.61
CA GLU A 44 15.36 -0.12 8.43
C GLU A 44 16.35 -0.40 7.28
N PHE A 45 16.30 0.38 6.19
CA PHE A 45 17.25 0.25 5.08
C PHE A 45 18.70 0.51 5.51
N ARG A 46 18.94 1.52 6.36
CA ARG A 46 20.29 1.79 6.90
C ARG A 46 20.75 0.71 7.87
N GLU A 47 19.85 0.27 8.75
CA GLU A 47 20.16 -0.80 9.70
C GLU A 47 20.50 -2.11 8.98
N LEU A 48 19.77 -2.48 7.92
CA LEU A 48 20.09 -3.64 7.07
C LEU A 48 21.44 -3.52 6.37
N LYS A 49 21.86 -2.32 5.96
CA LYS A 49 23.18 -2.10 5.35
C LYS A 49 24.33 -2.24 6.35
N GLN A 50 24.09 -1.91 7.62
CA GLN A 50 25.08 -2.00 8.69
C GLN A 50 25.15 -3.39 9.30
N ALA A 51 24.03 -4.11 9.34
CA ALA A 51 23.92 -5.45 9.92
C ALA A 51 24.31 -6.54 8.91
N SER A 52 25.60 -6.67 8.60
CA SER A 52 26.17 -7.78 7.83
C SER A 52 26.27 -9.07 8.68
N GLY A 53 25.15 -9.58 9.20
CA GLY A 53 25.14 -10.87 9.92
C GLY A 53 23.94 -11.19 10.84
N VAL A 54 22.97 -10.30 11.01
CA VAL A 54 21.78 -10.58 11.84
C VAL A 54 20.59 -10.91 10.94
N ASP A 55 19.85 -11.97 11.25
CA ASP A 55 18.63 -12.36 10.52
C ASP A 55 17.46 -11.41 10.83
N ARG A 56 17.58 -10.16 10.39
CA ARG A 56 16.49 -9.18 10.41
C ARG A 56 15.61 -9.39 9.20
N GLU A 57 14.30 -9.59 9.40
CA GLU A 57 13.36 -9.80 8.30
C GLU A 57 13.42 -8.71 7.22
N GLY A 58 13.79 -7.47 7.59
CA GLY A 58 13.93 -6.35 6.66
C GLY A 58 12.59 -5.87 6.10
N LYS A 59 11.54 -5.95 6.93
CA LYS A 59 10.16 -5.67 6.57
C LYS A 59 9.61 -4.55 7.43
N VAL A 60 8.91 -3.62 6.78
CA VAL A 60 8.30 -2.46 7.44
C VAL A 60 6.83 -2.37 7.09
N VAL A 61 5.97 -2.24 8.08
CA VAL A 61 4.54 -2.01 7.87
C VAL A 61 4.32 -0.57 7.39
N VAL A 62 3.61 -0.42 6.27
CA VAL A 62 3.43 0.85 5.56
C VAL A 62 1.99 1.02 5.06
N ARG A 63 1.67 2.21 4.55
CA ARG A 63 0.36 2.53 3.93
C ARG A 63 -0.79 2.24 4.88
N ASP A 64 -0.70 2.85 6.06
CA ASP A 64 -1.70 2.80 7.12
C ASP A 64 -1.90 1.41 7.74
N GLY A 65 -0.92 0.51 7.66
CA GLY A 65 -1.02 -0.83 8.25
C GLY A 65 -1.57 -1.91 7.31
N LEU A 66 -1.76 -1.59 6.03
CA LEU A 66 -2.36 -2.50 5.05
C LEU A 66 -1.34 -3.19 4.16
N PHE A 67 -0.12 -2.66 4.10
CA PHE A 67 0.95 -3.14 3.25
C PHE A 67 2.23 -3.31 4.07
N GLU A 68 3.11 -4.13 3.55
CA GLU A 68 4.44 -4.40 4.08
C GLU A 68 5.46 -4.11 2.97
N ALA A 69 6.48 -3.32 3.31
CA ALA A 69 7.62 -3.04 2.46
C ALA A 69 8.75 -4.00 2.82
N ASP A 70 9.03 -4.94 1.93
CA ASP A 70 10.15 -5.87 2.00
C ASP A 70 11.35 -5.23 1.29
N LEU A 71 12.35 -4.82 2.09
CA LEU A 71 13.55 -4.15 1.61
C LEU A 71 14.54 -5.10 0.94
N ARG A 72 14.51 -6.40 1.29
CA ARG A 72 15.36 -7.42 0.65
C ARG A 72 14.88 -7.68 -0.78
N LYS A 73 13.56 -7.73 -0.98
CA LYS A 73 12.95 -7.92 -2.32
C LYS A 73 12.72 -6.61 -3.08
N ASN A 74 12.81 -5.47 -2.41
CA ASN A 74 12.39 -4.16 -2.93
C ASN A 74 10.93 -4.16 -3.43
N LEU A 75 10.04 -4.81 -2.68
CA LEU A 75 8.62 -4.92 -3.01
C LEU A 75 7.76 -4.44 -1.84
N CYS A 76 6.67 -3.75 -2.16
CA CYS A 76 5.61 -3.44 -1.23
C CYS A 76 4.41 -4.33 -1.55
N SER A 77 4.09 -5.27 -0.66
CA SER A 77 3.00 -6.23 -0.80
C SER A 77 1.88 -5.96 0.20
N PRO A 78 0.62 -6.25 -0.14
CA PRO A 78 -0.48 -6.20 0.83
C PRO A 78 -0.32 -7.28 1.92
N ILE A 79 -0.76 -6.96 3.14
CA ILE A 79 -0.71 -7.86 4.30
C ILE A 79 -1.93 -8.79 4.32
N PHE A 80 -3.12 -8.23 4.11
CA PHE A 80 -4.39 -8.93 4.36
C PHE A 80 -4.98 -9.64 3.14
N TRP A 81 -4.39 -9.49 1.96
CA TRP A 81 -4.87 -10.15 0.74
C TRP A 81 -3.73 -10.52 -0.18
N PRO A 82 -3.91 -11.49 -1.10
CA PRO A 82 -2.86 -11.87 -2.03
C PRO A 82 -2.39 -10.69 -2.90
N GLY A 83 -1.07 -10.57 -3.03
CA GLY A 83 -0.39 -9.54 -3.83
C GLY A 83 -0.38 -9.80 -5.34
N GLU A 84 -0.66 -11.04 -5.75
CA GLU A 84 -0.54 -11.55 -7.12
C GLU A 84 -1.80 -11.37 -7.98
N LYS A 85 -1.64 -11.57 -9.30
CA LYS A 85 -2.69 -11.42 -10.31
C LYS A 85 -3.68 -12.58 -10.23
N ARG A 86 -4.95 -12.30 -9.89
CA ARG A 86 -5.98 -13.35 -9.82
C ARG A 86 -6.57 -13.80 -11.16
N SER A 87 -6.45 -13.01 -12.21
CA SER A 87 -7.03 -13.35 -13.51
C SER A 87 -5.96 -13.38 -14.58
N GLN A 88 -5.72 -14.57 -15.14
CA GLN A 88 -4.92 -14.74 -16.36
C GLN A 88 -5.54 -13.96 -17.53
N HIS A 89 -6.86 -13.79 -17.54
CA HIS A 89 -7.66 -13.21 -18.63
C HIS A 89 -7.92 -11.69 -18.51
N SER A 90 -7.60 -11.06 -17.38
CA SER A 90 -7.73 -9.61 -17.24
C SER A 90 -6.50 -8.89 -17.78
N HIS A 91 -6.69 -8.07 -18.82
CA HIS A 91 -5.69 -7.11 -19.28
C HIS A 91 -5.49 -5.94 -18.29
N LYS A 92 -6.41 -5.76 -17.32
CA LYS A 92 -6.19 -4.83 -16.20
C LYS A 92 -5.15 -5.42 -15.25
N LYS A 93 -3.97 -4.83 -15.29
CA LYS A 93 -2.82 -5.06 -14.41
C LYS A 93 -3.14 -4.60 -12.98
N ASP A 94 -4.02 -5.33 -12.29
CA ASP A 94 -4.43 -5.13 -10.88
C ASP A 94 -3.41 -5.70 -9.88
N TRP A 95 -2.12 -5.45 -10.13
CA TRP A 95 -1.03 -5.77 -9.22
C TRP A 95 -1.26 -4.99 -7.91
N CYS A 96 -1.29 -5.69 -6.78
CA CYS A 96 -1.25 -5.04 -5.47
C CYS A 96 0.17 -4.96 -4.93
N THR A 97 1.04 -5.90 -5.29
CA THR A 97 2.47 -5.80 -5.01
C THR A 97 3.12 -4.85 -6.01
N THR A 98 3.82 -3.83 -5.49
CA THR A 98 4.51 -2.83 -6.30
C THR A 98 5.97 -2.71 -5.87
N PRO A 99 6.93 -2.51 -6.79
CA PRO A 99 8.30 -2.19 -6.38
C PRO A 99 8.35 -0.92 -5.53
N ILE A 100 9.34 -0.87 -4.66
CA ILE A 100 9.71 0.31 -3.88
C ILE A 100 11.07 0.83 -4.33
N GLN A 101 11.26 2.15 -4.25
CA GLN A 101 12.48 2.81 -4.68
C GLN A 101 12.83 3.97 -3.74
N ARG A 102 14.13 4.16 -3.51
CA ARG A 102 14.70 5.21 -2.66
C ARG A 102 15.00 6.45 -3.50
N GLY A 103 14.30 7.56 -3.27
CA GLY A 103 14.52 8.83 -3.94
C GLY A 103 15.51 9.72 -3.18
N LEU A 104 16.62 10.07 -3.82
CA LEU A 104 17.69 10.89 -3.25
C LEU A 104 17.85 12.24 -3.94
N TRP A 105 17.71 12.26 -5.26
CA TRP A 105 17.91 13.43 -6.10
C TRP A 105 16.62 13.77 -6.83
N PHE A 106 16.27 15.05 -6.83
CA PHE A 106 15.00 15.56 -7.33
C PHE A 106 15.23 16.71 -8.30
N ASN A 107 14.33 16.86 -9.26
CA ASN A 107 14.27 18.07 -10.06
C ASN A 107 13.77 19.24 -9.20
N LYS A 108 14.49 20.36 -9.19
CA LYS A 108 14.18 21.52 -8.34
C LYS A 108 12.89 22.24 -8.74
N ILE A 109 12.44 22.07 -9.99
CA ILE A 109 11.24 22.74 -10.53
C ILE A 109 9.96 22.02 -10.07
N ASN A 110 9.91 20.69 -10.23
CA ASN A 110 8.69 19.92 -10.01
C ASN A 110 8.80 18.86 -8.90
N TRP A 111 9.97 18.72 -8.27
CA TRP A 111 10.25 17.78 -7.20
C TRP A 111 9.98 16.31 -7.55
N ILE A 112 10.01 16.00 -8.85
CA ILE A 112 9.94 14.63 -9.33
C ILE A 112 11.30 13.97 -9.09
N PRO A 113 11.35 12.75 -8.53
CA PRO A 113 12.61 12.02 -8.38
C PRO A 113 13.25 11.80 -9.75
N LEU A 114 14.57 11.97 -9.82
CA LEU A 114 15.34 11.51 -10.97
C LEU A 114 15.23 9.98 -11.10
N ASP A 115 15.64 9.46 -12.26
CA ASP A 115 15.80 8.01 -12.40
C ASP A 115 16.67 7.46 -11.26
N PHE A 116 16.19 6.40 -10.59
CA PHE A 116 16.79 5.91 -9.36
C PHE A 116 18.21 5.37 -9.57
N THR A 117 18.51 4.82 -10.75
CA THR A 117 19.86 4.35 -11.07
C THR A 117 20.81 5.53 -11.27
N LEU A 118 20.38 6.53 -12.06
CA LEU A 118 21.13 7.77 -12.25
C LEU A 118 21.35 8.51 -10.92
N ALA A 119 20.31 8.61 -10.09
CA ALA A 119 20.38 9.26 -8.77
C ALA A 119 21.39 8.57 -7.83
N SER A 120 21.47 7.25 -7.87
CA SER A 120 22.46 6.49 -7.08
C SER A 120 23.90 6.83 -7.51
N PHE A 121 24.14 6.95 -8.82
CA PHE A 121 25.47 7.31 -9.33
C PHE A 121 25.82 8.78 -9.03
N ILE A 122 24.87 9.70 -9.18
CA ILE A 122 25.06 11.11 -8.80
C ILE A 122 25.40 11.20 -7.31
N GLU A 123 24.74 10.42 -6.45
CA GLU A 123 25.03 10.40 -5.01
C GLU A 123 26.45 9.90 -4.72
N GLN A 124 26.89 8.82 -5.37
CA GLN A 124 28.25 8.30 -5.21
C GLN A 124 29.29 9.35 -5.62
N GLU A 125 29.16 9.96 -6.79
CA GLU A 125 30.09 11.01 -7.25
C GLU A 125 30.05 12.25 -6.35
N HIS A 126 28.86 12.67 -5.92
CA HIS A 126 28.71 13.82 -5.04
C HIS A 126 29.45 13.60 -3.72
N VAL A 127 29.26 12.43 -3.10
CA VAL A 127 29.90 12.10 -1.81
C VAL A 127 31.42 11.98 -1.94
N HIS A 128 31.93 11.28 -2.96
CA HIS A 128 33.37 11.01 -3.07
C HIS A 128 34.16 12.20 -3.65
N ALA A 129 33.62 12.90 -4.65
CA ALA A 129 34.38 13.90 -5.41
C ALA A 129 33.98 15.34 -5.12
N VAL A 130 32.71 15.61 -4.78
CA VAL A 130 32.18 16.98 -4.66
C VAL A 130 32.21 17.50 -3.22
N ILE A 131 31.83 16.68 -2.23
CA ILE A 131 31.84 17.09 -0.81
C ILE A 131 33.23 17.60 -0.36
N PRO A 132 34.35 16.92 -0.67
CA PRO A 132 35.68 17.42 -0.28
C PRO A 132 36.00 18.78 -0.90
N LYS A 133 35.64 18.98 -2.18
CA LYS A 133 35.87 20.23 -2.92
C LYS A 133 35.02 21.38 -2.37
N LEU A 134 33.73 21.12 -2.11
CA LEU A 134 32.83 22.12 -1.53
C LEU A 134 33.28 22.53 -0.11
N SER A 135 33.77 21.58 0.68
CA SER A 135 34.25 21.84 2.03
C SER A 135 35.50 22.75 2.03
N GLN A 136 36.42 22.56 1.08
CA GLN A 136 37.59 23.43 0.89
C GLN A 136 37.20 24.85 0.44
N LEU A 137 36.12 24.98 -0.34
CA LEU A 137 35.65 26.25 -0.89
C LEU A 137 34.68 27.01 0.05
N ALA A 138 34.27 26.43 1.17
CA ALA A 138 33.28 27.01 2.09
C ALA A 138 33.68 28.39 2.65
N ASN A 139 34.98 28.68 2.72
CA ASN A 139 35.54 29.93 3.24
C ASN A 139 35.84 30.99 2.15
N SER A 140 35.55 30.71 0.87
CA SER A 140 35.87 31.62 -0.25
C SER A 140 34.63 32.37 -0.77
N LYS A 141 34.85 33.53 -1.41
CA LYS A 141 33.76 34.31 -2.04
C LYS A 141 33.02 33.45 -3.07
N LYS A 142 31.69 33.35 -2.91
CA LYS A 142 30.81 32.52 -3.75
C LYS A 142 30.79 33.06 -5.18
N THR A 143 31.56 32.44 -6.07
CA THR A 143 31.45 32.63 -7.52
C THR A 143 30.58 31.52 -8.12
N LYS A 144 30.05 31.71 -9.33
CA LYS A 144 29.26 30.70 -10.06
C LYS A 144 30.16 29.89 -11.00
N ARG A 145 31.25 29.30 -10.47
CA ARG A 145 32.21 28.50 -11.25
C ARG A 145 31.88 27.01 -11.11
N THR A 146 32.04 26.26 -12.19
CA THR A 146 31.87 24.80 -12.17
C THR A 146 33.05 24.15 -11.46
N ILE A 147 32.79 23.38 -10.40
CA ILE A 147 33.80 22.71 -9.58
C ILE A 147 34.01 21.24 -9.98
N HIS A 148 32.97 20.63 -10.55
CA HIS A 148 33.00 19.25 -10.97
C HIS A 148 31.96 19.01 -12.06
N LYS A 149 32.25 18.06 -12.95
CA LYS A 149 31.36 17.66 -14.03
C LYS A 149 31.46 16.15 -14.22
N MET A 150 30.31 15.50 -14.33
CA MET A 150 30.17 14.06 -14.57
C MET A 150 29.39 13.88 -15.87
N ASN A 151 29.79 12.90 -16.69
CA ASN A 151 29.05 12.51 -17.90
C ASN A 151 28.75 11.01 -17.81
N ARG A 152 27.48 10.62 -17.94
CA ARG A 152 27.06 9.21 -17.91
C ARG A 152 25.77 9.01 -18.68
N ASP A 153 25.70 7.97 -19.51
CA ASP A 153 24.44 7.51 -20.15
C ASP A 153 23.63 8.64 -20.82
N GLY A 154 24.29 9.52 -21.57
CA GLY A 154 23.63 10.65 -22.23
C GLY A 154 23.25 11.83 -21.33
N HIS A 155 23.58 11.77 -20.04
CA HIS A 155 23.37 12.83 -19.05
C HIS A 155 24.70 13.48 -18.67
N SER A 156 24.71 14.80 -18.50
CA SER A 156 25.84 15.59 -18.03
C SER A 156 25.42 16.35 -16.78
N ILE A 157 26.09 16.10 -15.66
CA ILE A 157 25.83 16.74 -14.38
C ILE A 157 26.97 17.70 -14.09
N SER A 158 26.63 18.94 -13.71
CA SER A 158 27.60 19.96 -13.32
C SER A 158 27.28 20.49 -11.93
N TRP A 159 28.31 20.57 -11.09
CA TRP A 159 28.25 21.15 -9.75
C TRP A 159 28.97 22.48 -9.77
N THR A 160 28.38 23.50 -9.16
CA THR A 160 28.96 24.84 -9.08
C THR A 160 29.39 25.17 -7.65
N SER A 161 30.34 26.11 -7.51
CA SER A 161 30.91 26.54 -6.21
C SER A 161 29.90 27.23 -5.28
N ASN A 162 28.76 27.68 -5.79
CA ASN A 162 27.67 28.22 -4.98
C ASN A 162 26.68 27.13 -4.49
N GLY A 163 26.90 25.86 -4.84
CA GLY A 163 26.06 24.72 -4.43
C GLY A 163 24.89 24.41 -5.37
N ASP A 164 24.77 25.10 -6.50
CA ASP A 164 23.78 24.72 -7.53
C ASP A 164 24.29 23.51 -8.33
N ILE A 165 23.35 22.68 -8.77
CA ILE A 165 23.63 21.45 -9.50
C ILE A 165 22.68 21.39 -10.68
N TYR A 166 23.24 21.18 -11.87
CA TYR A 166 22.48 21.16 -13.12
C TYR A 166 22.67 19.84 -13.85
N LEU A 167 21.56 19.27 -14.32
CA LEU A 167 21.49 18.10 -15.18
C LEU A 167 21.18 18.54 -16.62
N VAL A 168 21.99 18.09 -17.57
CA VAL A 168 21.80 18.35 -19.01
C VAL A 168 21.69 17.03 -19.75
N THR A 169 20.66 16.87 -20.58
CA THR A 169 20.45 15.63 -21.36
C THR A 169 20.86 15.82 -22.82
N LYS A 170 21.67 14.91 -23.36
CA LYS A 170 22.20 14.98 -24.74
C LYS A 170 21.14 14.78 -25.83
N SER A 171 19.98 14.22 -25.50
CA SER A 171 18.85 14.04 -26.44
C SER A 171 18.07 15.32 -26.73
N ALA A 172 18.32 16.41 -26.00
CA ALA A 172 17.85 17.75 -26.36
C ALA A 172 18.77 18.42 -27.39
N GLN A 173 19.30 17.66 -28.36
CA GLN A 173 19.95 18.26 -29.52
C GLN A 173 18.85 18.94 -30.36
N PRO A 174 18.94 20.26 -30.61
CA PRO A 174 17.98 20.93 -31.47
C PRO A 174 18.04 20.28 -32.86
N PHE A 175 16.86 20.01 -33.44
CA PHE A 175 16.73 19.68 -34.85
C PHE A 175 17.64 20.61 -35.66
N ALA A 176 18.49 20.01 -36.50
CA ALA A 176 19.70 20.59 -37.07
C ALA A 176 19.55 21.89 -37.90
N HIS A 177 18.36 22.49 -37.97
CA HIS A 177 18.09 23.69 -38.78
C HIS A 177 17.31 24.82 -38.07
N VAL A 178 17.10 24.77 -36.75
CA VAL A 178 16.52 25.92 -36.03
C VAL A 178 17.38 26.28 -34.82
N LYS A 179 18.14 27.38 -34.93
CA LYS A 179 18.76 28.05 -33.78
C LYS A 179 17.67 28.71 -32.94
N LEU A 180 17.02 27.93 -32.07
CA LEU A 180 16.26 28.48 -30.96
C LEU A 180 17.24 29.08 -29.96
N GLN A 181 17.15 30.38 -29.76
CA GLN A 181 17.92 31.15 -28.78
C GLN A 181 17.38 30.80 -27.38
N GLY A 182 17.85 29.68 -26.85
CA GLY A 182 17.50 29.13 -25.54
C GLY A 182 18.35 27.90 -25.29
N ASP A 183 19.37 28.07 -24.44
CA ASP A 183 20.39 27.07 -24.14
C ASP A 183 19.80 25.69 -23.79
N LEU A 184 20.57 24.65 -24.12
CA LEU A 184 20.36 23.25 -23.75
C LEU A 184 19.54 23.09 -22.46
N SER A 185 18.53 22.21 -22.48
CA SER A 185 17.64 21.90 -21.35
C SER A 185 18.43 21.50 -20.09
N SER A 186 18.89 22.51 -19.36
CA SER A 186 19.66 22.40 -18.14
C SER A 186 18.67 22.51 -17.00
N VAL A 187 18.45 21.38 -16.35
CA VAL A 187 17.46 21.26 -15.29
C VAL A 187 18.18 21.36 -13.95
N PRO A 188 17.85 22.33 -13.10
CA PRO A 188 18.41 22.38 -11.75
C PRO A 188 17.90 21.19 -10.95
N ILE A 189 18.81 20.50 -10.27
CA ILE A 189 18.50 19.36 -9.41
C ILE A 189 18.93 19.65 -7.98
N GLU A 190 18.28 18.99 -7.03
CA GLU A 190 18.55 19.16 -5.61
C GLU A 190 18.70 17.82 -4.90
N ARG A 191 19.63 17.79 -3.93
CA ARG A 191 19.90 16.64 -3.07
C ARG A 191 18.94 16.66 -1.88
N GLY A 192 18.22 15.57 -1.70
CA GLY A 192 17.16 15.46 -0.71
C GLY A 192 15.88 16.19 -1.13
N PHE A 193 14.76 15.79 -0.53
CA PHE A 193 13.46 16.40 -0.80
C PHE A 193 13.32 17.75 -0.09
N HIS A 194 12.55 18.68 -0.67
CA HIS A 194 12.34 20.01 -0.05
C HIS A 194 11.51 19.95 1.21
N VAL A 195 10.43 19.14 1.22
CA VAL A 195 9.59 18.96 2.40
C VAL A 195 10.24 17.91 3.28
N LEU A 196 10.56 18.29 4.51
CA LEU A 196 11.00 17.33 5.51
C LEU A 196 9.87 16.35 5.82
N ALA A 197 10.22 15.08 5.91
CA ALA A 197 9.34 14.06 6.40
C ALA A 197 8.94 14.33 7.84
N ASP A 198 7.63 14.36 8.10
CA ASP A 198 7.13 14.42 9.46
C ASP A 198 6.97 12.99 10.01
N PRO A 199 7.63 12.64 11.13
CA PRO A 199 7.38 11.38 11.84
C PRO A 199 5.92 11.21 12.28
N ASN A 200 5.18 12.31 12.43
CA ASN A 200 3.77 12.33 12.82
C ASN A 200 2.81 12.33 11.61
N ASP A 201 3.31 12.35 10.37
CA ASP A 201 2.47 12.13 9.17
C ASP A 201 2.11 10.65 9.05
N CYS A 202 1.32 10.17 10.01
CA CYS A 202 0.70 8.86 10.05
C CYS A 202 -0.78 9.02 10.40
N LYS A 203 -1.62 8.06 9.99
CA LYS A 203 -3.01 8.04 10.42
C LYS A 203 -3.10 7.62 11.89
N PRO A 204 -4.15 8.06 12.61
CA PRO A 204 -4.41 7.57 13.96
C PRO A 204 -4.52 6.04 14.00
N PRO A 205 -4.24 5.43 15.16
CA PRO A 205 -4.37 3.98 15.34
C PRO A 205 -5.80 3.53 15.05
N VAL A 206 -5.95 2.30 14.58
CA VAL A 206 -7.26 1.71 14.29
C VAL A 206 -8.01 1.48 15.59
N THR A 207 -9.19 2.08 15.72
CA THR A 207 -10.08 1.92 16.88
C THR A 207 -11.21 0.94 16.60
N GLN A 208 -11.60 0.80 15.33
CA GLN A 208 -12.63 -0.14 14.90
C GLN A 208 -12.16 -0.92 13.67
N LEU A 209 -12.31 -2.23 13.71
CA LEU A 209 -12.00 -3.14 12.62
C LEU A 209 -13.31 -3.67 12.01
N CYS A 210 -13.49 -3.47 10.71
CA CYS A 210 -14.68 -3.93 9.98
C CYS A 210 -14.29 -4.93 8.90
N PHE A 211 -14.70 -6.19 9.07
CA PHE A 211 -14.53 -7.22 8.07
C PHE A 211 -15.65 -7.13 7.03
N VAL A 212 -15.28 -7.03 5.75
CA VAL A 212 -16.22 -6.96 4.64
C VAL A 212 -16.33 -8.35 4.03
N VAL A 213 -17.45 -9.01 4.31
CA VAL A 213 -17.81 -10.33 3.77
C VAL A 213 -18.70 -10.12 2.56
N HIS A 214 -18.14 -10.34 1.37
CA HIS A 214 -18.90 -10.32 0.13
C HIS A 214 -19.65 -11.66 -0.07
N GLY A 215 -20.60 -11.66 -1.00
CA GLY A 215 -21.41 -12.82 -1.33
C GLY A 215 -21.02 -13.48 -2.66
N ILE A 216 -21.94 -13.40 -3.62
CA ILE A 216 -21.81 -14.04 -4.93
C ILE A 216 -20.79 -13.30 -5.80
N GLY A 217 -19.99 -14.00 -6.62
CA GLY A 217 -19.30 -13.35 -7.73
C GLY A 217 -17.86 -12.93 -7.45
N GLN A 218 -17.21 -13.48 -6.42
CA GLN A 218 -15.85 -13.08 -6.03
C GLN A 218 -14.82 -13.16 -7.15
N GLN A 219 -15.04 -14.07 -8.09
CA GLN A 219 -14.18 -14.28 -9.25
C GLN A 219 -14.43 -13.26 -10.37
N LEU A 220 -15.65 -12.68 -10.46
CA LEU A 220 -16.02 -11.62 -11.43
C LEU A 220 -15.69 -10.22 -10.91
N ALA A 221 -16.00 -9.96 -9.64
CA ALA A 221 -15.77 -8.69 -8.99
C ALA A 221 -14.73 -8.87 -7.88
N SER A 222 -13.58 -8.20 -8.02
CA SER A 222 -12.56 -8.18 -6.97
C SER A 222 -13.18 -7.59 -5.70
N ILE A 223 -13.34 -8.43 -4.67
CA ILE A 223 -13.80 -8.04 -3.34
C ILE A 223 -13.08 -6.80 -2.80
N ARG A 224 -11.81 -6.59 -3.20
CA ARG A 224 -11.01 -5.42 -2.86
C ARG A 224 -11.62 -4.13 -3.41
N HIS A 225 -12.13 -4.14 -4.64
CA HIS A 225 -12.78 -2.98 -5.24
C HIS A 225 -14.12 -2.68 -4.56
N GLU A 226 -14.89 -3.70 -4.21
CA GLU A 226 -16.15 -3.52 -3.49
C GLU A 226 -15.91 -2.99 -2.06
N CYS A 227 -14.98 -3.60 -1.33
CA CYS A 227 -14.54 -3.12 -0.02
C CYS A 227 -14.03 -1.67 -0.10
N ALA A 228 -13.27 -1.30 -1.15
CA ALA A 228 -12.84 0.08 -1.35
C ALA A 228 -14.01 1.05 -1.65
N LYS A 229 -15.04 0.61 -2.38
CA LYS A 229 -16.27 1.40 -2.61
C LYS A 229 -17.05 1.58 -1.31
N ILE A 230 -17.26 0.50 -0.55
CA ILE A 230 -17.92 0.51 0.76
C ILE A 230 -17.18 1.45 1.71
N ARG A 231 -15.85 1.30 1.84
CA ARG A 231 -15.01 2.20 2.63
C ARG A 231 -15.21 3.67 2.25
N LYS A 232 -15.19 4.00 0.96
CA LYS A 232 -15.42 5.38 0.48
C LYS A 232 -16.83 5.88 0.83
N LEU A 233 -17.85 5.04 0.69
CA LEU A 233 -19.23 5.37 1.01
C LEU A 233 -19.41 5.60 2.51
N CYS A 234 -18.97 4.65 3.35
CA CYS A 234 -19.02 4.75 4.81
C CYS A 234 -18.29 6.00 5.31
N LEU A 235 -17.09 6.29 4.79
CA LEU A 235 -16.36 7.51 5.15
C LEU A 235 -17.09 8.79 4.71
N LYS A 236 -17.74 8.79 3.54
CA LYS A 236 -18.55 9.93 3.07
C LYS A 236 -19.76 10.16 3.98
N VAL A 237 -20.47 9.09 4.35
CA VAL A 237 -21.63 9.15 5.25
C VAL A 237 -21.20 9.59 6.66
N ALA A 238 -20.12 9.01 7.18
CA ALA A 238 -19.56 9.35 8.49
C ALA A 238 -19.18 10.83 8.58
N ARG A 239 -18.51 11.39 7.55
CA ARG A 239 -18.19 12.83 7.50
C ARG A 239 -19.43 13.72 7.44
N LYS A 240 -20.47 13.30 6.71
CA LYS A 240 -21.71 14.07 6.57
C LYS A 240 -22.54 14.06 7.86
N ARG A 241 -22.61 12.92 8.55
CA ARG A 241 -23.49 12.72 9.71
C ARG A 241 -22.81 12.95 11.05
N TYR A 242 -21.50 12.75 11.11
CA TYR A 242 -20.67 12.88 12.31
C TYR A 242 -19.41 13.72 12.02
N PRO A 243 -19.55 15.03 11.78
CA PRO A 243 -18.41 15.90 11.44
C PRO A 243 -17.31 15.90 12.53
N LYS A 244 -17.70 15.76 13.80
CA LYS A 244 -16.79 15.69 14.96
C LYS A 244 -15.99 14.38 15.06
N LEU A 245 -16.34 13.34 14.29
CA LEU A 245 -15.68 12.03 14.32
C LEU A 245 -14.22 12.10 13.85
N THR A 246 -13.91 13.03 12.93
CA THR A 246 -12.52 13.21 12.46
C THR A 246 -11.62 13.78 13.56
N SER A 247 -12.21 14.53 14.51
CA SER A 247 -11.52 15.13 15.65
C SER A 247 -11.44 14.20 16.87
N SER A 248 -12.23 13.13 16.92
CA SER A 248 -12.22 12.18 18.05
C SER A 248 -11.06 11.17 17.98
N GLY A 249 -10.24 11.21 16.93
CA GLY A 249 -9.14 10.26 16.72
C GLY A 249 -9.60 8.84 16.40
N GLN A 250 -10.90 8.62 16.19
CA GLN A 250 -11.45 7.31 15.86
C GLN A 250 -11.19 6.97 14.38
N ARG A 251 -10.72 5.75 14.14
CA ARG A 251 -10.44 5.24 12.80
C ARG A 251 -11.04 3.85 12.62
N ILE A 252 -11.84 3.74 11.57
CA ILE A 252 -12.40 2.47 11.11
C ILE A 252 -11.55 1.95 9.96
N GLU A 253 -11.03 0.73 10.09
CA GLU A 253 -10.34 0.03 9.01
C GLU A 253 -11.22 -1.07 8.42
N PHE A 254 -11.25 -1.18 7.09
CA PHE A 254 -12.07 -2.17 6.40
C PHE A 254 -11.18 -3.22 5.77
N ILE A 255 -11.35 -4.49 6.13
CA ILE A 255 -10.56 -5.60 5.57
C ILE A 255 -11.48 -6.50 4.74
N PRO A 256 -11.20 -6.71 3.44
CA PRO A 256 -11.97 -7.65 2.62
C PRO A 256 -11.68 -9.09 3.07
N VAL A 257 -12.72 -9.92 3.20
CA VAL A 257 -12.62 -11.33 3.62
C VAL A 257 -12.77 -12.27 2.44
N ASP A 258 -11.75 -13.08 2.20
CA ASP A 258 -11.67 -13.97 1.06
C ASP A 258 -11.97 -15.44 1.39
N TRP A 259 -13.24 -15.76 1.56
CA TRP A 259 -13.63 -17.12 1.95
C TRP A 259 -13.67 -18.12 0.78
N ARG A 260 -13.74 -17.64 -0.48
CA ARG A 260 -13.95 -18.49 -1.66
C ARG A 260 -12.65 -19.00 -2.29
N SER A 261 -11.57 -18.21 -2.25
CA SER A 261 -10.30 -18.60 -2.89
C SER A 261 -9.67 -19.88 -2.30
N PRO A 262 -9.76 -20.14 -0.98
CA PRO A 262 -9.26 -21.39 -0.40
C PRO A 262 -10.05 -22.63 -0.81
N LEU A 263 -11.26 -22.47 -1.34
CA LEU A 263 -12.14 -23.58 -1.70
C LEU A 263 -11.86 -24.02 -3.15
N ASN A 264 -11.28 -25.21 -3.32
CA ASN A 264 -11.12 -25.90 -4.61
C ASN A 264 -12.46 -26.46 -5.10
N LEU A 265 -13.44 -25.59 -5.31
CA LEU A 265 -14.73 -25.98 -5.86
C LEU A 265 -14.56 -26.20 -7.37
N ASN A 266 -14.64 -27.47 -7.77
CA ASN A 266 -14.34 -28.04 -9.09
C ASN A 266 -14.88 -27.20 -10.26
N PHE A 267 -14.04 -26.30 -10.78
CA PHE A 267 -14.37 -25.46 -11.94
C PHE A 267 -14.43 -26.29 -13.24
N SER A 268 -13.65 -27.36 -13.31
CA SER A 268 -13.51 -28.24 -14.48
C SER A 268 -14.79 -29.01 -14.83
N THR A 269 -15.60 -29.40 -13.84
CA THR A 269 -16.85 -30.13 -14.10
C THR A 269 -17.93 -29.25 -14.74
N LEU A 270 -17.95 -27.96 -14.42
CA LEU A 270 -18.94 -26.98 -14.93
C LEU A 270 -18.53 -26.41 -16.31
N GLU A 271 -17.24 -26.35 -16.61
CA GLU A 271 -16.74 -26.03 -17.95
C GLU A 271 -17.22 -27.03 -19.00
N ASN A 272 -17.39 -28.30 -18.62
CA ASN A 272 -17.84 -29.37 -19.52
C ASN A 272 -19.35 -29.34 -19.80
N ILE A 273 -20.16 -28.68 -18.96
CA ILE A 273 -21.64 -28.70 -19.05
C ILE A 273 -22.19 -27.45 -19.76
N THR A 274 -21.39 -26.38 -19.92
CA THR A 274 -21.87 -25.08 -20.40
C THR A 274 -21.72 -24.90 -21.92
N ILE A 275 -22.85 -24.66 -22.61
CA ILE A 275 -22.94 -24.55 -24.09
C ILE A 275 -21.97 -23.50 -24.67
N GLY A 276 -21.20 -23.90 -25.69
CA GLY A 276 -20.10 -23.16 -26.33
C GLY A 276 -20.38 -21.71 -26.77
N GLN A 277 -21.62 -21.39 -27.13
CA GLN A 277 -21.98 -20.16 -27.84
C GLN A 277 -22.36 -18.97 -26.94
N MET A 278 -22.60 -19.17 -25.63
CA MET A 278 -23.02 -18.10 -24.71
C MET A 278 -21.93 -17.73 -23.69
N ARG A 279 -20.79 -17.21 -24.16
CA ARG A 279 -19.64 -16.88 -23.30
C ARG A 279 -19.97 -15.90 -22.15
N PRO A 280 -20.73 -14.81 -22.34
CA PRO A 280 -21.05 -13.88 -21.25
C PRO A 280 -21.95 -14.50 -20.17
N LEU A 281 -22.97 -15.28 -20.57
CA LEU A 281 -23.85 -15.98 -19.65
C LEU A 281 -23.09 -17.10 -18.90
N ARG A 282 -22.19 -17.82 -19.58
CA ARG A 282 -21.31 -18.82 -18.96
C ARG A 282 -20.43 -18.19 -17.89
N MET A 283 -19.79 -17.05 -18.20
CA MET A 283 -18.98 -16.34 -17.21
C MET A 283 -19.82 -15.89 -16.01
N TYR A 284 -21.07 -15.44 -16.23
CA TYR A 284 -21.95 -15.06 -15.14
C TYR A 284 -22.38 -16.27 -14.29
N ILE A 285 -22.79 -17.38 -14.91
CA ILE A 285 -23.22 -18.58 -14.19
C ILE A 285 -22.07 -19.17 -13.38
N ASN A 286 -20.92 -19.40 -14.02
CA ASN A 286 -19.79 -20.09 -13.40
C ASN A 286 -19.17 -19.31 -12.24
N ASN A 287 -19.17 -17.98 -12.32
CA ASN A 287 -18.53 -17.15 -11.31
C ASN A 287 -19.50 -16.61 -10.25
N CYS A 288 -20.81 -16.56 -10.53
CA CYS A 288 -21.83 -16.07 -9.59
C CYS A 288 -22.77 -17.18 -9.10
N PHE A 289 -23.48 -17.85 -10.00
CA PHE A 289 -24.58 -18.76 -9.61
C PHE A 289 -24.09 -20.01 -8.87
N VAL A 290 -22.90 -20.48 -9.23
CA VAL A 290 -22.27 -21.68 -8.66
C VAL A 290 -22.06 -21.55 -7.14
N ASP A 291 -21.75 -20.36 -6.63
CA ASP A 291 -21.57 -20.14 -5.20
C ASP A 291 -22.89 -20.36 -4.42
N VAL A 292 -24.03 -19.97 -5.01
CA VAL A 292 -25.36 -20.24 -4.44
C VAL A 292 -25.66 -21.73 -4.49
N LEU A 293 -25.40 -22.39 -5.62
CA LEU A 293 -25.66 -23.82 -5.79
C LEU A 293 -24.86 -24.65 -4.78
N TYR A 294 -23.58 -24.36 -4.61
CA TYR A 294 -22.77 -25.00 -3.57
C TYR A 294 -23.33 -24.72 -2.17
N TYR A 295 -23.74 -23.49 -1.87
CA TYR A 295 -24.29 -23.19 -0.56
C TYR A 295 -25.63 -23.88 -0.27
N THR A 296 -26.46 -24.14 -1.30
CA THR A 296 -27.70 -24.90 -1.14
C THR A 296 -27.48 -26.38 -0.84
N SER A 297 -26.32 -26.93 -1.20
CA SER A 297 -25.96 -28.31 -0.88
C SER A 297 -25.50 -28.43 0.59
N PRO A 298 -26.12 -29.30 1.41
CA PRO A 298 -25.75 -29.46 2.82
C PRO A 298 -24.27 -29.79 3.06
N VAL A 299 -23.64 -30.55 2.16
CA VAL A 299 -22.23 -30.96 2.28
C VAL A 299 -21.30 -29.74 2.13
N TYR A 300 -21.49 -28.97 1.07
CA TYR A 300 -20.65 -27.81 0.77
C TYR A 300 -20.99 -26.59 1.65
N ARG A 301 -22.22 -26.49 2.15
CA ARG A 301 -22.64 -25.44 3.08
C ARG A 301 -21.74 -25.39 4.33
N VAL A 302 -21.50 -26.54 4.95
CA VAL A 302 -20.66 -26.63 6.15
C VAL A 302 -19.21 -26.27 5.84
N GLU A 303 -18.70 -26.70 4.69
CA GLU A 303 -17.33 -26.38 4.25
C GLU A 303 -17.15 -24.88 3.99
N ILE A 304 -18.11 -24.24 3.32
CA ILE A 304 -18.13 -22.80 3.07
C ILE A 304 -18.16 -22.02 4.40
N MET A 305 -19.00 -22.44 5.35
CA MET A 305 -19.07 -21.81 6.67
C MET A 305 -17.74 -21.93 7.44
N ARG A 306 -17.10 -23.11 7.41
CA ARG A 306 -15.77 -23.30 8.03
C ARG A 306 -14.71 -22.43 7.36
N SER A 307 -14.70 -22.37 6.03
CA SER A 307 -13.74 -21.53 5.28
C SER A 307 -13.87 -20.05 5.64
N LEU A 308 -15.10 -19.51 5.68
CA LEU A 308 -15.32 -18.12 6.09
C LEU A 308 -14.89 -17.87 7.54
N SER A 309 -15.24 -18.78 8.46
CA SER A 309 -14.87 -18.67 9.87
C SER A 309 -13.34 -18.67 10.05
N TRP A 310 -12.66 -19.60 9.37
CA TRP A 310 -11.21 -19.69 9.39
C TRP A 310 -10.54 -18.45 8.81
N GLU A 311 -11.02 -17.93 7.68
CA GLU A 311 -10.45 -16.73 7.06
C GLU A 311 -10.64 -15.48 7.94
N LEU A 312 -11.80 -15.35 8.59
CA LEU A 312 -12.04 -14.29 9.59
C LEU A 312 -11.03 -14.39 10.74
N MET A 313 -10.82 -15.59 11.30
CA MET A 313 -9.85 -15.82 12.37
C MET A 313 -8.42 -15.51 11.92
N ARG A 314 -8.02 -15.99 10.75
CA ARG A 314 -6.70 -15.76 10.17
C ARG A 314 -6.43 -14.27 10.01
N LEU A 315 -7.37 -13.52 9.44
CA LEU A 315 -7.24 -12.08 9.23
C LEU A 315 -7.22 -11.31 10.55
N PHE A 316 -8.02 -11.72 11.54
CA PHE A 316 -8.03 -11.11 12.87
C PHE A 316 -6.70 -11.33 13.60
N ASN A 317 -6.19 -12.56 13.64
CA ASN A 317 -4.89 -12.87 14.26
C ASN A 317 -3.75 -12.12 13.56
N LEU A 318 -3.78 -12.05 12.21
CA LEU A 318 -2.83 -11.27 11.44
C LEU A 318 -2.91 -9.78 11.78
N PHE A 319 -4.12 -9.24 11.95
CA PHE A 319 -4.32 -7.84 12.36
C PHE A 319 -3.76 -7.57 13.75
N LEU A 320 -4.00 -8.46 14.72
CA LEU A 320 -3.47 -8.34 16.08
C LEU A 320 -1.94 -8.43 16.11
N LYS A 321 -1.32 -9.28 15.28
CA LYS A 321 0.15 -9.34 15.15
C LYS A 321 0.73 -7.98 14.79
N HIS A 322 0.05 -7.20 13.93
CA HIS A 322 0.47 -5.85 13.56
C HIS A 322 -0.05 -4.75 14.50
N ASN A 323 -1.04 -5.04 15.34
CA ASN A 323 -1.67 -4.09 16.25
C ASN A 323 -1.87 -4.71 17.66
N PRO A 324 -0.80 -5.02 18.41
CA PRO A 324 -0.89 -5.79 19.65
C PRO A 324 -1.71 -5.08 20.74
N HIS A 325 -1.70 -3.74 20.76
CA HIS A 325 -2.44 -2.95 21.74
C HIS A 325 -3.90 -2.66 21.33
N PHE A 326 -4.40 -3.23 20.24
CA PHE A 326 -5.75 -2.95 19.75
C PHE A 326 -6.82 -3.30 20.79
N LEU A 327 -6.75 -4.51 21.36
CA LEU A 327 -7.71 -4.98 22.34
C LEU A 327 -7.61 -4.22 23.67
N GLN A 328 -6.38 -3.95 24.13
CA GLN A 328 -6.12 -3.19 25.37
C GLN A 328 -6.71 -1.77 25.31
N LYS A 329 -6.80 -1.18 24.11
CA LYS A 329 -7.37 0.16 23.89
C LYS A 329 -8.89 0.14 23.67
N GLY A 330 -9.57 -0.99 23.91
CA GLY A 330 -11.01 -1.12 23.71
C GLY A 330 -11.42 -1.18 22.23
N GLY A 331 -10.55 -1.72 21.37
CA GLY A 331 -10.82 -1.87 19.95
C GLY A 331 -12.07 -2.72 19.68
N GLN A 332 -12.93 -2.25 18.76
CA GLN A 332 -14.17 -2.93 18.40
C GLN A 332 -14.04 -3.65 17.06
N VAL A 333 -14.65 -4.83 16.95
CA VAL A 333 -14.68 -5.61 15.71
C VAL A 333 -16.12 -5.65 15.20
N SER A 334 -16.31 -5.52 13.88
CA SER A 334 -17.63 -5.57 13.23
C SER A 334 -17.53 -6.32 11.91
N VAL A 335 -18.65 -6.85 11.42
CA VAL A 335 -18.72 -7.55 10.14
C VAL A 335 -19.80 -6.90 9.29
N LEU A 336 -19.43 -6.46 8.09
CA LEU A 336 -20.35 -6.01 7.06
C LEU A 336 -20.46 -7.11 6.02
N ALA A 337 -21.63 -7.75 5.97
CA ALA A 337 -21.93 -8.83 5.06
C ALA A 337 -22.99 -8.39 4.02
N HIS A 338 -22.79 -8.74 2.75
CA HIS A 338 -23.73 -8.42 1.65
C HIS A 338 -23.99 -9.64 0.76
N SER A 339 -25.19 -9.72 0.15
CA SER A 339 -25.61 -10.81 -0.74
C SER A 339 -25.53 -12.18 -0.04
N LEU A 340 -25.01 -13.24 -0.69
CA LEU A 340 -24.81 -14.56 -0.07
C LEU A 340 -23.95 -14.49 1.21
N GLY A 341 -23.03 -13.52 1.31
CA GLY A 341 -22.20 -13.33 2.49
C GLY A 341 -23.02 -13.04 3.74
N THR A 342 -24.17 -12.36 3.59
CA THR A 342 -25.15 -12.15 4.66
C THR A 342 -25.70 -13.48 5.18
N VAL A 343 -26.10 -14.37 4.26
CA VAL A 343 -26.72 -15.66 4.61
C VAL A 343 -25.71 -16.54 5.31
N ILE A 344 -24.49 -16.65 4.75
CA ILE A 344 -23.41 -17.44 5.35
C ILE A 344 -23.09 -16.91 6.75
N MET A 345 -22.93 -15.59 6.91
CA MET A 345 -22.61 -14.99 8.21
C MET A 345 -23.72 -15.20 9.23
N HIS A 346 -24.99 -15.03 8.82
CA HIS A 346 -26.14 -15.28 9.68
C HIS A 346 -26.17 -16.75 10.16
N ASP A 347 -25.89 -17.70 9.28
CA ASP A 347 -25.87 -19.11 9.64
C ASP A 347 -24.68 -19.48 10.52
N ILE A 348 -23.53 -18.84 10.34
CA ILE A 348 -22.40 -18.95 11.29
C ILE A 348 -22.82 -18.47 12.67
N LEU A 349 -23.45 -17.29 12.77
CA LEU A 349 -23.89 -16.70 14.04
C LEU A 349 -25.00 -17.52 14.73
N ARG A 350 -25.85 -18.22 13.97
CA ARG A 350 -26.88 -19.10 14.54
C ARG A 350 -26.37 -20.48 14.94
N ASN A 351 -25.40 -21.03 14.21
CA ASN A 351 -24.85 -22.35 14.51
C ASN A 351 -23.78 -22.34 15.63
N THR A 352 -23.41 -21.16 16.14
CA THR A 352 -22.51 -21.00 17.28
C THR A 352 -23.28 -21.11 18.60
N ASN A 353 -23.68 -22.34 18.97
CA ASN A 353 -24.10 -22.66 20.34
C ASN A 353 -22.92 -22.70 21.33
N SER A 354 -21.70 -22.45 20.84
CA SER A 354 -20.54 -22.02 21.62
C SER A 354 -20.04 -20.70 20.99
N PRO A 355 -19.78 -19.65 21.79
CA PRO A 355 -19.27 -18.39 21.24
C PRO A 355 -18.00 -18.68 20.45
N ILE A 356 -17.87 -18.12 19.24
CA ILE A 356 -16.63 -18.19 18.47
C ILE A 356 -15.54 -17.60 19.37
N ARG A 357 -14.72 -18.47 19.98
CA ARG A 357 -13.57 -18.05 20.78
C ARG A 357 -12.51 -17.61 19.80
N LEU A 358 -12.50 -16.31 19.55
CA LEU A 358 -11.64 -15.65 18.55
C LEU A 358 -10.22 -15.41 19.07
N VAL A 359 -9.86 -16.03 20.19
CA VAL A 359 -8.52 -15.97 20.78
C VAL A 359 -8.20 -17.31 21.45
N ASP A 360 -6.93 -17.72 21.39
CA ASP A 360 -6.39 -18.87 22.13
C ASP A 360 -6.83 -18.85 23.61
N PRO A 361 -7.02 -20.04 24.23
CA PRO A 361 -7.58 -20.18 25.58
C PRO A 361 -6.78 -19.49 26.70
N GLU A 362 -5.57 -19.00 26.42
CA GLU A 362 -4.71 -18.30 27.40
C GLU A 362 -4.91 -16.77 27.43
N SER A 363 -5.74 -16.18 26.57
CA SER A 363 -6.01 -14.73 26.58
C SER A 363 -7.38 -14.41 27.18
N PRO A 364 -7.50 -13.42 28.09
CA PRO A 364 -8.74 -13.19 28.82
C PRO A 364 -9.86 -12.71 27.88
N ASN A 365 -10.98 -13.45 27.90
CA ASN A 365 -12.35 -13.08 27.52
C ASN A 365 -12.50 -11.84 26.63
N VAL A 366 -12.23 -11.98 25.33
CA VAL A 366 -12.61 -10.98 24.32
C VAL A 366 -13.99 -11.33 23.77
N SER A 367 -15.03 -10.66 24.26
CA SER A 367 -16.37 -10.72 23.69
C SER A 367 -16.41 -9.92 22.39
N ILE A 368 -16.31 -10.60 21.24
CA ILE A 368 -16.45 -9.95 19.93
C ILE A 368 -17.93 -9.78 19.61
N VAL A 369 -18.39 -8.53 19.67
CA VAL A 369 -19.76 -8.15 19.28
C VAL A 369 -19.82 -8.04 17.77
N PHE A 370 -20.32 -9.07 17.10
CA PHE A 370 -20.62 -9.02 15.67
C PHE A 370 -21.82 -8.11 15.39
N THR A 371 -21.59 -6.82 15.19
CA THR A 371 -22.63 -5.94 14.63
C THR A 371 -22.72 -6.17 13.13
N THR A 372 -23.79 -6.84 12.70
CA THR A 372 -24.07 -7.06 11.27
C THR A 372 -24.92 -5.91 10.74
N VAL A 373 -24.39 -5.16 9.76
CA VAL A 373 -25.18 -4.17 9.01
C VAL A 373 -25.70 -4.84 7.75
N LEU A 374 -26.94 -5.31 7.82
CA LEU A 374 -27.65 -5.89 6.68
C LEU A 374 -28.14 -4.77 5.76
N THR A 375 -27.54 -4.64 4.58
CA THR A 375 -28.04 -3.72 3.56
C THR A 375 -29.13 -4.42 2.74
N TYR A 376 -30.36 -4.41 3.25
CA TYR A 376 -31.58 -4.47 2.44
C TYR A 376 -32.32 -3.13 2.63
N PRO A 377 -33.07 -2.62 1.62
CA PRO A 377 -33.75 -1.33 1.70
C PRO A 377 -34.82 -1.22 2.81
N ASN A 378 -35.16 -2.32 3.50
CA ASN A 378 -36.02 -2.32 4.67
C ASN A 378 -35.29 -3.01 5.84
N CYS A 379 -34.95 -2.20 6.85
CA CYS A 379 -34.02 -2.50 7.93
C CYS A 379 -34.68 -3.29 9.07
N VAL A 380 -33.93 -4.19 9.73
CA VAL A 380 -33.99 -4.36 11.19
C VAL A 380 -32.56 -4.30 11.71
N GLN A 381 -32.31 -3.31 12.57
CA GLN A 381 -31.08 -3.14 13.32
C GLN A 381 -31.15 -4.10 14.51
N LEU A 382 -30.38 -5.20 14.52
CA LEU A 382 -30.25 -6.05 15.70
C LEU A 382 -29.17 -5.45 16.61
N SER A 383 -29.61 -4.61 17.55
CA SER A 383 -28.80 -4.13 18.67
C SER A 383 -28.93 -5.07 19.86
N ASN A 384 -27.79 -5.47 20.42
CA ASN A 384 -27.55 -6.00 21.77
C ASN A 384 -28.12 -7.38 22.12
N PHE A 385 -27.20 -8.32 22.39
CA PHE A 385 -27.35 -9.24 23.52
C PHE A 385 -26.13 -9.05 24.42
N SER A 386 -26.33 -8.25 25.46
CA SER A 386 -25.50 -8.22 26.66
C SER A 386 -26.49 -8.24 27.82
N ASN A 387 -26.65 -9.42 28.42
CA ASN A 387 -27.07 -9.71 29.79
C ASN A 387 -27.47 -11.19 29.86
N VAL A 388 -26.53 -12.07 30.22
CA VAL A 388 -26.54 -12.90 31.44
C VAL A 388 -25.09 -13.21 31.77
#